data_AF-A0A6V7Y5L6-F1
#
_entry.id   AF-A0A6V7Y5L6-F1
#
_cell.length_a   1.000
_cell.length_b   1.000
_cell.length_c   1.000
_cell.angle_alpha   90.00
_cell.angle_beta   90.00
_cell.angle_gamma   90.00
#
_symmetry.space_group_name_H-M   'P 1'
#
loop_
_entity.id
_entity.type
_entity.pdbx_description
1 polymer ?
#
loop_
_entity_poly.entity_id
_entity_poly.type
_entity_poly.pdbx_seq_one_letter_code
_entity_poly.pdbx_strand_id
1 'polypeptide(L)'
;MDKIKKWPRWKYFDYIHNRKGQKGELQKNTEILMRKVGAPTRLKEYDAEIWVPKIVEYWNNFLFTGQFIFKVYIFGSSGHYKPLFKFGPEEFNIPIVLYYNNKHFDGVQKIGGLFGQPYCLSCEKIYNRSQNHSIKCRSRCSKCSQVGIGFPCKSKDNYNKKCIGCNKIFDNYNCYNHHLISRFCNNSKQCDKCGEIWNVYDNKRNGRSGHICLEKYCGRCGDFHDPKRGCFIRILNPKRQLPYRLISFDLETTQYKKVNSVSPDKRIHEPNFIAAKVACPDCIINGEWRKSLKKYNCKVCGQNRLITFSQQPFNKTRVDKQVIDKDPLKAFVHWLLYKLPKDYDTVAYSHFGGRFDMVIVASQLYSEGINPQVLMKGNKLYEMKIMKRPNYNSNIIFRDSFNLMPMALAALVPTFGLDIDDKPFFPHLANRPENYGKKIYLSKEDYMASGMMPTKRKEFDAW
;
A
#
# COMPACT_ATOMS: atom_id res chain seq x y z
N MET A 1 43.92 -11.22 2.78
CA MET A 1 42.77 -11.96 2.20
C MET A 1 43.00 -13.48 2.06
N ASP A 2 44.19 -13.98 1.72
CA ASP A 2 44.37 -15.43 1.45
C ASP A 2 44.11 -16.36 2.64
N LYS A 3 44.32 -15.91 3.88
CA LYS A 3 43.92 -16.69 5.07
C LYS A 3 42.40 -16.76 5.26
N ILE A 4 41.64 -15.76 4.79
CA ILE A 4 40.18 -15.66 4.94
C ILE A 4 39.45 -16.63 4.00
N LYS A 5 40.02 -16.89 2.82
CA LYS A 5 39.48 -17.84 1.81
C LYS A 5 39.34 -19.28 2.30
N LYS A 6 39.96 -19.65 3.42
CA LYS A 6 39.88 -21.01 3.99
C LYS A 6 39.05 -21.04 5.28
N TRP A 7 38.38 -19.95 5.64
CA TRP A 7 37.66 -19.87 6.90
C TRP A 7 36.28 -20.53 6.81
N PRO A 8 35.88 -21.29 7.84
CA PRO A 8 34.50 -21.73 7.96
C PRO A 8 33.58 -20.51 8.17
N ARG A 9 32.33 -20.63 7.71
CA ARG A 9 31.34 -19.54 7.68
C ARG A 9 31.22 -18.76 9.00
N TRP A 10 31.23 -19.45 10.14
CA TRP A 10 31.12 -18.81 11.46
C TRP A 10 32.31 -17.91 11.78
N LYS A 11 33.52 -18.27 11.36
CA LYS A 11 34.75 -17.50 11.59
C LYS A 11 34.83 -16.26 10.71
N TYR A 12 34.34 -16.37 9.47
CA TYR A 12 34.19 -15.22 8.58
C TYR A 12 33.13 -14.23 9.11
N PHE A 13 32.01 -14.75 9.61
CA PHE A 13 30.97 -13.93 10.23
C PHE A 13 31.51 -13.21 11.48
N ASP A 14 32.25 -13.91 12.34
CA ASP A 14 32.88 -13.30 13.53
C ASP A 14 33.91 -12.21 13.14
N TYR A 15 34.69 -12.42 12.08
CA TYR A 15 35.63 -11.42 11.58
C TYR A 15 34.97 -10.11 11.12
N ILE A 16 33.82 -10.18 10.45
CA ILE A 16 33.06 -8.99 10.03
C ILE A 16 32.49 -8.23 11.25
N HIS A 17 32.27 -8.93 12.38
CA HIS A 17 31.50 -8.40 13.51
C HIS A 17 32.30 -8.19 14.82
N ASN A 18 33.60 -8.51 14.89
CA ASN A 18 34.43 -8.42 16.09
C ASN A 18 35.28 -7.11 16.15
N ARG A 19 35.44 -6.53 17.36
CA ARG A 19 36.33 -5.38 17.67
C ARG A 19 37.80 -5.58 17.24
N LYS A 20 38.28 -6.83 17.10
CA LYS A 20 39.67 -7.12 16.67
C LYS A 20 40.01 -6.72 15.22
N GLY A 21 39.01 -6.47 14.35
CA GLY A 21 39.26 -5.94 13.00
C GLY A 21 39.84 -4.52 12.95
N GLN A 22 39.87 -3.82 14.10
CA GLN A 22 40.25 -2.41 14.24
C GLN A 22 41.77 -2.12 14.15
N LYS A 23 42.67 -3.11 14.12
CA LYS A 23 44.13 -2.88 13.98
C LYS A 23 44.57 -2.60 12.53
N GLY A 24 43.89 -1.70 11.81
CA GLY A 24 44.23 -1.29 10.44
C GLY A 24 44.04 -2.34 9.33
N GLU A 25 43.78 -3.60 9.67
CA GLU A 25 43.59 -4.68 8.70
C GLU A 25 42.30 -4.54 7.90
N LEU A 26 41.20 -4.08 8.52
CA LEU A 26 39.96 -3.76 7.81
C LEU A 26 40.18 -2.63 6.81
N GLN A 27 40.84 -1.55 7.21
CA GLN A 27 41.16 -0.43 6.33
C GLN A 27 42.01 -0.90 5.14
N LYS A 28 43.07 -1.68 5.40
CA LYS A 28 43.92 -2.25 4.34
C LYS A 28 43.14 -3.19 3.41
N ASN A 29 42.24 -4.02 3.94
CA ASN A 29 41.40 -4.90 3.12
C ASN A 29 40.37 -4.11 2.30
N THR A 30 39.83 -3.02 2.85
CA THR A 30 38.96 -2.09 2.13
C THR A 30 39.71 -1.41 1.00
N GLU A 31 40.92 -0.88 1.24
CA GLU A 31 41.74 -0.27 0.19
C GLU A 31 42.10 -1.27 -0.93
N ILE A 32 42.43 -2.52 -0.57
CA ILE A 32 42.66 -3.59 -1.55
C ILE A 32 41.41 -3.86 -2.37
N LEU A 33 40.24 -3.99 -1.71
CA LEU A 33 38.96 -4.21 -2.39
C LEU A 33 38.65 -3.06 -3.34
N MET A 34 38.79 -1.81 -2.88
CA MET A 34 38.55 -0.62 -3.69
C MET A 34 39.43 -0.61 -4.94
N ARG A 35 40.74 -0.89 -4.82
CA ARG A 35 41.61 -1.01 -5.99
C ARG A 35 41.16 -2.12 -6.94
N LYS A 36 40.74 -3.27 -6.42
CA LYS A 36 40.31 -4.42 -7.25
C LYS A 36 39.03 -4.15 -8.04
N VAL A 37 38.11 -3.36 -7.50
CA VAL A 37 36.86 -2.99 -8.19
C VAL A 37 36.95 -1.65 -8.92
N GLY A 38 38.13 -1.03 -8.96
CA GLY A 38 38.34 0.27 -9.59
C GLY A 38 37.63 1.43 -8.89
N ALA A 39 37.40 1.34 -7.58
CA ALA A 39 36.80 2.40 -6.79
C ALA A 39 37.85 3.47 -6.42
N PRO A 40 37.57 4.77 -6.67
CA PRO A 40 38.46 5.85 -6.23
C PRO A 40 38.49 5.90 -4.70
N THR A 41 39.65 6.14 -4.09
CA THR A 41 39.83 6.05 -2.63
C THR A 41 39.54 7.35 -1.87
N ARG A 42 39.27 8.45 -2.58
CA ARG A 42 39.16 9.81 -2.00
C ARG A 42 37.80 10.48 -2.22
N LEU A 43 36.75 9.71 -2.54
CA LEU A 43 35.41 10.27 -2.64
C LEU A 43 34.82 10.52 -1.25
N LYS A 44 34.04 11.59 -1.13
CA LYS A 44 33.28 11.92 0.09
C LYS A 44 32.11 10.96 0.32
N GLU A 45 31.55 10.41 -0.75
CA GLU A 45 30.43 9.47 -0.73
C GLU A 45 30.51 8.49 -1.91
N TYR A 46 29.90 7.32 -1.75
CA TYR A 46 29.89 6.25 -2.75
C TYR A 46 28.44 5.89 -3.04
N ASP A 47 28.03 6.02 -4.30
CA ASP A 47 26.70 5.62 -4.76
C ASP A 47 26.55 4.09 -4.71
N ALA A 48 25.51 3.62 -4.01
CA ALA A 48 25.24 2.19 -3.88
C ALA A 48 24.87 1.54 -5.21
N GLU A 49 24.16 2.24 -6.11
CA GLU A 49 23.77 1.69 -7.41
C GLU A 49 24.98 1.44 -8.31
N ILE A 50 26.07 2.19 -8.11
CA ILE A 50 27.30 2.06 -8.89
C ILE A 50 28.25 1.04 -8.25
N TRP A 51 28.47 1.12 -6.94
CA TRP A 51 29.56 0.39 -6.29
C TRP A 51 29.15 -0.96 -5.73
N VAL A 52 27.90 -1.13 -5.29
CA VAL A 52 27.43 -2.44 -4.78
C VAL A 52 27.51 -3.51 -5.86
N PRO A 53 27.06 -3.28 -7.11
CA PRO A 53 27.19 -4.29 -8.17
C PRO A 53 28.61 -4.79 -8.37
N LYS A 54 29.57 -3.85 -8.53
CA LYS A 54 30.99 -4.17 -8.75
C LYS A 54 31.59 -4.98 -7.61
N ILE A 55 31.26 -4.64 -6.37
CA ILE A 55 31.74 -5.37 -5.19
C ILE A 55 31.13 -6.78 -5.13
N VAL A 56 29.82 -6.90 -5.30
CA VAL A 56 29.11 -8.18 -5.22
C VAL A 56 29.53 -9.12 -6.34
N GLU A 57 29.70 -8.61 -7.57
CA GLU A 57 30.23 -9.40 -8.69
C GLU A 57 31.66 -9.84 -8.44
N TYR A 58 32.52 -8.93 -7.96
CA TYR A 58 33.89 -9.29 -7.61
C TYR A 58 33.94 -10.40 -6.54
N TRP A 59 33.10 -10.30 -5.51
CA TRP A 59 33.01 -11.31 -4.47
C TRP A 59 32.47 -12.65 -4.96
N ASN A 60 31.37 -12.64 -5.73
CA ASN A 60 30.73 -13.86 -6.18
C ASN A 60 31.51 -14.59 -7.29
N ASN A 61 32.16 -13.83 -8.19
CA ASN A 61 32.77 -14.39 -9.39
C ASN A 61 34.28 -14.59 -9.26
N PHE A 62 34.96 -13.86 -8.37
CA PHE A 62 36.43 -13.92 -8.26
C PHE A 62 36.94 -14.25 -6.86
N LEU A 63 36.48 -13.54 -5.82
CA LEU A 63 37.12 -13.63 -4.50
C LEU A 63 36.66 -14.84 -3.68
N PHE A 64 35.36 -15.14 -3.70
CA PHE A 64 34.72 -16.17 -2.89
C PHE A 64 33.97 -17.22 -3.73
N THR A 65 34.35 -17.34 -5.00
CA THR A 65 33.77 -18.28 -5.96
C THR A 65 33.76 -19.70 -5.39
N GLY A 66 32.60 -20.35 -5.46
CA GLY A 66 32.39 -21.70 -4.94
C GLY A 66 32.28 -21.81 -3.40
N GLN A 67 32.41 -20.70 -2.66
CA GLN A 67 32.33 -20.69 -1.19
C GLN A 67 31.12 -19.92 -0.68
N PHE A 68 31.02 -18.65 -1.06
CA PHE A 68 29.97 -17.75 -0.61
C PHE A 68 29.28 -17.12 -1.79
N ILE A 69 27.96 -16.96 -1.66
CA ILE A 69 27.13 -16.29 -2.64
C ILE A 69 26.45 -15.15 -1.90
N PHE A 70 26.91 -13.94 -2.18
CA PHE A 70 26.52 -12.70 -1.55
C PHE A 70 25.32 -12.07 -2.26
N LYS A 71 24.40 -11.52 -1.48
CA LYS A 71 23.33 -10.63 -1.95
C LYS A 71 23.16 -9.47 -0.99
N VAL A 72 23.11 -8.26 -1.53
CA VAL A 72 22.96 -7.04 -0.75
C VAL A 72 21.51 -6.57 -0.77
N TYR A 73 21.02 -6.14 0.38
CA TYR A 73 19.71 -5.53 0.59
C TYR A 73 19.91 -4.21 1.34
N ILE A 74 19.41 -3.12 0.77
CA ILE A 74 19.46 -1.79 1.38
C ILE A 74 18.04 -1.35 1.70
N PHE A 75 17.77 -1.14 2.98
CA PHE A 75 16.50 -0.59 3.47
C PHE A 75 16.68 0.89 3.82
N GLY A 76 15.58 1.62 3.95
CA GLY A 76 15.59 3.00 4.45
C GLY A 76 14.23 3.38 5.02
N SER A 77 14.12 4.59 5.54
CA SER A 77 12.95 5.08 6.28
C SER A 77 11.63 5.09 5.48
N SER A 78 11.72 5.16 4.15
CA SER A 78 10.56 5.16 3.24
C SER A 78 10.15 3.77 2.72
N GLY A 79 10.98 2.75 2.95
CA GLY A 79 10.76 1.40 2.42
C GLY A 79 9.79 0.61 3.29
N HIS A 80 8.50 0.63 2.99
CA HIS A 80 7.42 -0.15 3.65
C HIS A 80 7.69 -1.68 3.64
N TYR A 81 8.62 -2.16 4.47
CA TYR A 81 9.13 -3.54 4.52
C TYR A 81 9.79 -4.02 3.22
N LYS A 82 10.11 -3.10 2.31
CA LYS A 82 10.72 -3.38 1.00
C LYS A 82 12.10 -2.76 0.95
N PRO A 83 13.12 -3.47 0.41
CA PRO A 83 14.42 -2.85 0.18
C PRO A 83 14.27 -1.73 -0.86
N LEU A 84 14.93 -0.60 -0.61
CA LEU A 84 15.07 0.49 -1.58
C LEU A 84 15.96 0.06 -2.75
N PHE A 85 16.98 -0.74 -2.44
CA PHE A 85 17.90 -1.30 -3.42
C PHE A 85 18.30 -2.73 -3.03
N LYS A 86 18.48 -3.60 -4.02
CA LYS A 86 19.00 -4.96 -3.82
C LYS A 86 19.80 -5.39 -5.04
N PHE A 87 20.89 -6.12 -4.82
CA PHE A 87 21.72 -6.62 -5.90
C PHE A 87 22.37 -7.96 -5.54
N GLY A 88 22.45 -8.86 -6.52
CA GLY A 88 23.01 -10.21 -6.39
C GLY A 88 22.02 -11.30 -6.81
N PRO A 89 22.49 -12.55 -6.92
CA PRO A 89 21.73 -13.67 -7.45
C PRO A 89 20.49 -14.02 -6.62
N GLU A 90 19.52 -14.71 -7.22
CA GLU A 90 18.31 -15.15 -6.52
C GLU A 90 18.59 -16.27 -5.51
N GLU A 91 19.54 -17.15 -5.83
CA GLU A 91 20.10 -18.13 -4.90
C GLU A 91 21.34 -17.54 -4.22
N PHE A 92 21.27 -17.36 -2.91
CA PHE A 92 22.37 -16.79 -2.13
C PHE A 92 22.43 -17.44 -0.75
N ASN A 93 23.60 -17.41 -0.12
CA ASN A 93 23.80 -17.96 1.21
C ASN A 93 24.34 -16.95 2.23
N ILE A 94 24.88 -15.81 1.80
CA ILE A 94 25.32 -14.70 2.66
C ILE A 94 24.52 -13.42 2.31
N PRO A 95 23.53 -13.01 3.13
CA PRO A 95 22.89 -11.72 2.97
C PRO A 95 23.75 -10.63 3.59
N ILE A 96 23.83 -9.48 2.94
CA ILE A 96 24.35 -8.25 3.53
C ILE A 96 23.19 -7.28 3.60
N VAL A 97 22.84 -6.87 4.81
CA VAL A 97 21.70 -5.99 5.05
C VAL A 97 22.23 -4.65 5.55
N LEU A 98 21.93 -3.60 4.81
CA LEU A 98 22.27 -2.23 5.14
C LEU A 98 21.00 -1.42 5.39
N TYR A 99 21.09 -0.43 6.26
CA TYR A 99 20.06 0.56 6.50
C TYR A 99 20.61 1.93 6.11
N TYR A 100 19.93 2.61 5.19
CA TYR A 100 20.30 3.93 4.70
C TYR A 100 19.47 5.00 5.39
N ASN A 101 20.16 5.91 6.07
CA ASN A 101 19.55 7.06 6.72
C ASN A 101 20.52 8.24 6.74
N ASN A 102 20.04 9.46 6.50
CA ASN A 102 20.83 10.70 6.58
C ASN A 102 22.20 10.63 5.87
N LYS A 103 22.23 10.11 4.63
CA LYS A 103 23.47 9.93 3.84
C LYS A 103 24.49 8.95 4.44
N HIS A 104 24.07 8.05 5.33
CA HIS A 104 24.91 7.04 5.94
C HIS A 104 24.32 5.63 5.76
N PHE A 105 25.19 4.62 5.71
CA PHE A 105 24.80 3.20 5.66
C PHE A 105 25.20 2.49 6.95
N ASP A 106 24.21 2.01 7.69
CA ASP A 106 24.39 1.20 8.89
C ASP A 106 24.29 -0.30 8.56
N GLY A 107 25.22 -1.10 9.08
CA GLY A 107 25.16 -2.55 8.97
C GLY A 107 24.10 -3.16 9.89
N VAL A 108 23.14 -3.90 9.32
CA VAL A 108 22.06 -4.55 10.07
C VAL A 108 22.43 -6.00 10.36
N GLN A 109 22.75 -6.30 11.64
CA GLN A 109 23.12 -7.65 12.05
C GLN A 109 21.94 -8.61 12.17
N LYS A 110 20.81 -8.12 12.71
CA LYS A 110 19.58 -8.90 12.90
C LYS A 110 18.42 -8.19 12.20
N ILE A 111 18.06 -8.67 11.02
CA ILE A 111 16.98 -8.07 10.23
C ILE A 111 15.64 -8.00 10.98
N GLY A 112 15.37 -8.96 11.88
CA GLY A 112 14.18 -8.91 12.70
C GLY A 112 14.15 -7.72 13.67
N GLY A 113 15.31 -7.23 14.10
CA GLY A 113 15.43 -6.03 14.92
C GLY A 113 15.05 -4.75 14.16
N LEU A 114 15.33 -4.70 12.85
CA LEU A 114 14.97 -3.56 12.01
C LEU A 114 13.46 -3.36 11.90
N PHE A 115 12.68 -4.45 11.91
CA PHE A 115 11.23 -4.43 11.71
C PHE A 115 10.41 -4.75 12.97
N GLY A 116 11.08 -5.04 14.09
CA GLY A 116 10.43 -5.56 15.30
C GLY A 116 9.79 -6.95 15.15
N GLN A 117 9.96 -7.60 13.99
CA GLN A 117 9.36 -8.89 13.64
C GLN A 117 10.29 -9.69 12.71
N PRO A 118 10.24 -11.03 12.73
CA PRO A 118 10.93 -11.86 11.75
C PRO A 118 10.63 -11.44 10.31
N TYR A 119 11.67 -11.38 9.48
CA TYR A 119 11.58 -10.95 8.09
C TYR A 119 12.21 -11.97 7.16
N CYS A 120 11.50 -12.31 6.08
CA CYS A 120 11.99 -13.22 5.06
C CYS A 120 12.57 -12.43 3.89
N LEU A 121 13.90 -12.50 3.70
CA LEU A 121 14.61 -11.85 2.59
C LEU A 121 14.23 -12.40 1.20
N SER A 122 13.76 -13.65 1.14
CA SER A 122 13.43 -14.31 -0.13
C SER A 122 12.07 -13.91 -0.69
N CYS A 123 11.09 -13.63 0.17
CA CYS A 123 9.76 -13.17 -0.26
C CYS A 123 9.47 -11.70 0.13
N GLU A 124 10.42 -11.05 0.80
CA GLU A 124 10.37 -9.65 1.23
C GLU A 124 9.15 -9.32 2.09
N LYS A 125 8.88 -10.16 3.10
CA LYS A 125 7.72 -10.01 3.99
C LYS A 125 8.08 -10.28 5.44
N ILE A 126 7.48 -9.49 6.32
CA ILE A 126 7.41 -9.78 7.76
C ILE A 126 6.51 -11.00 8.01
N TYR A 127 6.79 -11.73 9.08
CA TYR A 127 5.96 -12.83 9.53
C TYR A 127 6.08 -13.03 11.04
N ASN A 128 5.02 -13.51 11.69
CA ASN A 128 5.02 -13.68 13.14
C ASN A 128 5.70 -14.99 13.57
N ARG A 129 5.38 -16.10 12.89
CA ARG A 129 5.90 -17.44 13.18
C ARG A 129 6.21 -18.16 11.88
N SER A 130 7.30 -18.92 11.84
CA SER A 130 7.73 -19.66 10.64
C SER A 130 6.63 -20.62 10.11
N GLN A 131 5.84 -21.19 11.03
CA GLN A 131 4.71 -22.08 10.72
C GLN A 131 3.63 -21.42 9.85
N ASN A 132 3.37 -20.13 10.11
CA ASN A 132 2.33 -19.34 9.44
C ASN A 132 2.85 -18.63 8.19
N HIS A 133 4.14 -18.78 7.88
CA HIS A 133 4.72 -18.19 6.70
C HIS A 133 4.15 -18.82 5.43
N SER A 134 4.10 -18.04 4.35
CA SER A 134 3.46 -18.45 3.10
C SER A 134 4.01 -19.77 2.56
N ILE A 135 3.12 -20.69 2.18
CA ILE A 135 3.47 -21.98 1.57
C ILE A 135 4.15 -21.78 0.21
N LYS A 136 3.90 -20.65 -0.46
CA LYS A 136 4.52 -20.27 -1.74
C LYS A 136 5.95 -19.74 -1.61
N CYS A 137 6.44 -19.52 -0.39
CA CYS A 137 7.80 -19.02 -0.20
C CYS A 137 8.82 -20.11 -0.54
N ARG A 138 9.70 -19.85 -1.52
CA ARG A 138 10.76 -20.79 -1.93
C ARG A 138 11.73 -21.12 -0.81
N SER A 139 11.95 -20.20 0.13
CA SER A 139 12.85 -20.37 1.26
C SER A 139 12.14 -20.85 2.51
N ARG A 140 11.04 -21.60 2.35
CA ARG A 140 10.33 -22.27 3.45
C ARG A 140 10.38 -23.78 3.23
N CYS A 141 10.70 -24.53 4.28
CA CYS A 141 10.60 -25.99 4.24
C CYS A 141 9.14 -26.45 4.40
N SER A 142 8.62 -27.23 3.45
CA SER A 142 7.29 -27.86 3.54
C SER A 142 7.19 -28.93 4.62
N LYS A 143 8.30 -29.55 5.00
CA LYS A 143 8.36 -30.63 6.00
C LYS A 143 8.41 -30.10 7.45
N CYS A 144 9.29 -29.14 7.75
CA CYS A 144 9.51 -28.63 9.13
C CYS A 144 9.09 -27.17 9.36
N SER A 145 8.61 -26.45 8.34
CA SER A 145 8.16 -25.04 8.38
C SER A 145 9.21 -23.97 8.64
N GLN A 146 10.49 -24.32 8.81
CA GLN A 146 11.54 -23.32 8.95
C GLN A 146 11.65 -22.45 7.68
N VAL A 147 11.98 -21.18 7.89
CA VAL A 147 12.00 -20.14 6.85
C VAL A 147 13.33 -19.43 6.89
N GLY A 148 13.85 -19.08 5.72
CA GLY A 148 15.02 -18.23 5.56
C GLY A 148 16.11 -18.91 4.75
N ILE A 149 17.32 -18.39 4.91
CA ILE A 149 18.48 -18.83 4.13
C ILE A 149 18.88 -20.24 4.55
N GLY A 150 19.14 -21.10 3.56
CA GLY A 150 19.41 -22.53 3.79
C GLY A 150 18.16 -23.42 3.82
N PHE A 151 16.97 -22.84 3.58
CA PHE A 151 15.73 -23.58 3.35
C PHE A 151 15.29 -23.51 1.88
N PRO A 152 14.64 -24.55 1.33
CA PRO A 152 14.12 -25.74 2.00
C PRO A 152 15.25 -26.67 2.47
N CYS A 153 14.98 -27.47 3.51
CA CYS A 153 15.98 -28.39 4.05
C CYS A 153 16.48 -29.33 2.95
N LYS A 154 17.78 -29.32 2.69
CA LYS A 154 18.44 -30.24 1.76
C LYS A 154 18.54 -31.63 2.39
N SER A 155 18.41 -32.66 1.56
CA SER A 155 18.67 -34.04 1.93
C SER A 155 20.12 -34.20 2.36
N LYS A 156 20.36 -35.07 3.35
CA LYS A 156 21.69 -35.54 3.71
C LYS A 156 21.74 -37.04 3.51
N ASP A 157 22.82 -37.51 2.93
CA ASP A 157 23.02 -38.94 2.70
C ASP A 157 22.91 -39.71 4.04
N ASN A 158 22.27 -40.89 3.99
CA ASN A 158 22.09 -41.83 5.10
C ASN A 158 21.05 -41.48 6.20
N TYR A 159 20.17 -40.50 5.99
CA TYR A 159 19.04 -40.28 6.89
C TYR A 159 17.70 -40.50 6.19
N ASN A 160 16.84 -41.38 6.73
CA ASN A 160 15.45 -41.53 6.29
C ASN A 160 14.60 -41.92 7.51
N LYS A 161 13.70 -41.02 7.94
CA LYS A 161 12.76 -41.30 9.04
C LYS A 161 11.36 -40.82 8.69
N LYS A 162 10.37 -41.67 8.94
CA LYS A 162 8.94 -41.34 8.83
C LYS A 162 8.41 -40.86 10.18
N CYS A 163 7.74 -39.71 10.21
CA CYS A 163 7.05 -39.23 11.40
C CYS A 163 5.71 -39.98 11.60
N ILE A 164 5.52 -40.60 12.76
CA ILE A 164 4.30 -41.35 13.09
C ILE A 164 3.04 -40.45 13.13
N GLY A 165 3.17 -39.19 13.58
CA GLY A 165 2.02 -38.30 13.75
C GLY A 165 1.47 -37.67 12.45
N CYS A 166 2.29 -37.59 11.40
CA CYS A 166 1.93 -36.89 10.15
C CYS A 166 2.35 -37.61 8.87
N ASN A 167 2.94 -38.79 8.96
CA ASN A 167 3.43 -39.63 7.86
C ASN A 167 4.45 -38.98 6.92
N LYS A 168 5.01 -37.82 7.29
CA LYS A 168 6.07 -37.17 6.52
C LYS A 168 7.37 -37.96 6.61
N ILE A 169 8.04 -38.11 5.47
CA ILE A 169 9.38 -38.72 5.37
C ILE A 169 10.43 -37.61 5.40
N PHE A 170 11.45 -37.75 6.23
CA PHE A 170 12.52 -36.77 6.42
C PHE A 170 13.87 -37.37 6.07
N ASP A 171 14.63 -36.64 5.25
CA ASP A 171 15.95 -37.04 4.75
C ASP A 171 17.07 -36.22 5.41
N ASN A 172 16.75 -35.57 6.53
CA ASN A 172 17.65 -34.70 7.28
C ASN A 172 17.26 -34.71 8.77
N TYR A 173 18.17 -35.17 9.64
CA TYR A 173 17.94 -35.24 11.09
C TYR A 173 17.52 -33.91 11.71
N ASN A 174 18.16 -32.79 11.33
CA ASN A 174 17.82 -31.48 11.88
C ASN A 174 16.41 -31.03 11.46
N CYS A 175 16.00 -31.39 10.23
CA CYS A 175 14.65 -31.15 9.74
C CYS A 175 13.62 -31.94 10.56
N TYR A 176 13.90 -33.23 10.80
CA TYR A 176 13.04 -34.11 11.61
C TYR A 176 12.95 -33.66 13.08
N ASN A 177 14.10 -33.41 13.71
CA ASN A 177 14.15 -33.00 15.11
C ASN A 177 13.42 -31.67 15.34
N HIS A 178 13.66 -30.66 14.49
CA HIS A 178 12.90 -29.42 14.58
C HIS A 178 11.40 -29.63 14.36
N HIS A 179 11.01 -30.48 13.41
CA HIS A 179 9.60 -30.80 13.17
C HIS A 179 8.92 -31.37 14.43
N LEU A 180 9.60 -32.24 15.18
CA LEU A 180 9.11 -32.78 16.45
C LEU A 180 9.03 -31.71 17.53
N ILE A 181 10.11 -30.95 17.75
CA ILE A 181 10.17 -29.89 18.77
C ILE A 181 9.09 -28.83 18.54
N SER A 182 8.90 -28.41 17.28
CA SER A 182 7.92 -27.38 16.93
C SER A 182 6.48 -27.92 16.82
N ARG A 183 6.26 -29.23 16.98
CA ARG A 183 4.97 -29.93 16.82
C ARG A 183 4.26 -29.60 15.49
N PHE A 184 5.03 -29.44 14.41
CA PHE A 184 4.48 -29.01 13.11
C PHE A 184 3.63 -30.10 12.42
N CYS A 185 3.69 -31.34 12.90
CA CYS A 185 2.81 -32.44 12.52
C CYS A 185 1.31 -32.12 12.68
N ASN A 186 0.96 -31.19 13.57
CA ASN A 186 -0.43 -30.77 13.79
C ASN A 186 -0.97 -29.87 12.68
N ASN A 187 -0.09 -29.19 11.94
CA ASN A 187 -0.47 -28.20 10.93
C ASN A 187 -0.54 -28.82 9.53
N SER A 188 0.25 -29.85 9.27
CA SER A 188 0.27 -30.50 7.96
C SER A 188 0.71 -31.96 8.03
N LYS A 189 0.10 -32.78 7.15
CA LYS A 189 0.32 -34.22 7.06
C LYS A 189 0.65 -34.62 5.62
N GLN A 190 1.27 -35.77 5.44
CA GLN A 190 1.53 -36.38 4.14
C GLN A 190 0.55 -37.54 3.94
N CYS A 191 -0.06 -37.64 2.76
CA CYS A 191 -0.91 -38.77 2.42
C CYS A 191 -0.05 -39.99 2.07
N ASP A 192 -0.37 -41.16 2.63
CA ASP A 192 0.35 -42.40 2.31
C ASP A 192 0.07 -42.92 0.89
N LYS A 193 -1.07 -42.56 0.30
CA LYS A 193 -1.48 -43.02 -1.04
C LYS A 193 -0.88 -42.18 -2.16
N CYS A 194 -1.00 -40.86 -2.09
CA CYS A 194 -0.58 -39.95 -3.17
C CYS A 194 0.70 -39.15 -2.85
N GLY A 195 1.23 -39.25 -1.63
CA GLY A 195 2.44 -38.52 -1.22
C GLY A 195 2.24 -37.02 -1.00
N GLU A 196 1.05 -36.46 -1.26
CA GLU A 196 0.78 -35.03 -1.16
C GLU A 196 0.87 -34.54 0.30
N ILE A 197 1.53 -33.40 0.52
CA ILE A 197 1.57 -32.73 1.82
C ILE A 197 0.42 -31.72 1.90
N TRP A 198 -0.54 -31.99 2.79
CA TRP A 198 -1.75 -31.22 2.93
C TRP A 198 -1.82 -30.48 4.28
N ASN A 199 -2.51 -29.34 4.30
CA ASN A 199 -2.73 -28.53 5.50
C ASN A 199 -3.95 -29.06 6.29
N VAL A 200 -3.78 -29.28 7.59
CA VAL A 200 -4.82 -29.84 8.46
C VAL A 200 -6.02 -28.91 8.62
N TYR A 201 -5.80 -27.61 8.76
CA TYR A 201 -6.87 -26.62 8.92
C TYR A 201 -7.75 -26.57 7.66
N ASP A 202 -7.14 -26.45 6.49
CA ASP A 202 -7.88 -26.34 5.23
C ASP A 202 -8.67 -27.61 4.92
N ASN A 203 -8.08 -28.79 5.19
CA ASN A 203 -8.70 -30.09 4.86
C ASN A 203 -9.66 -30.60 5.95
N LYS A 204 -9.77 -29.93 7.10
CA LYS A 204 -10.79 -30.21 8.12
C LYS A 204 -11.95 -29.21 8.14
N ARG A 205 -11.87 -28.18 7.28
CA ARG A 205 -12.92 -27.18 7.16
C ARG A 205 -14.22 -27.84 6.66
N ASN A 206 -15.36 -27.28 7.04
CA ASN A 206 -16.69 -27.76 6.64
C ASN A 206 -16.96 -29.24 6.99
N GLY A 207 -16.41 -29.74 8.10
CA GLY A 207 -16.67 -31.10 8.59
C GLY A 207 -15.91 -32.21 7.85
N ARG A 208 -14.98 -31.88 6.95
CA ARG A 208 -14.12 -32.88 6.30
C ARG A 208 -13.23 -33.58 7.33
N SER A 209 -13.03 -34.89 7.16
CA SER A 209 -12.17 -35.70 8.04
C SER A 209 -10.67 -35.57 7.72
N GLY A 210 -10.32 -34.99 6.57
CA GLY A 210 -8.94 -34.77 6.14
C GLY A 210 -8.78 -34.73 4.62
N HIS A 211 -7.58 -35.02 4.14
CA HIS A 211 -7.26 -35.08 2.72
C HIS A 211 -7.95 -36.24 2.02
N ILE A 212 -8.51 -35.96 0.84
CA ILE A 212 -9.02 -36.96 -0.10
C ILE A 212 -8.16 -36.85 -1.37
N CYS A 213 -7.66 -37.99 -1.85
CA CYS A 213 -6.83 -38.04 -3.04
C CYS A 213 -7.61 -37.58 -4.27
N LEU A 214 -6.91 -36.99 -5.24
CA LEU A 214 -7.47 -36.48 -6.49
C LEU A 214 -8.41 -35.28 -6.33
N GLU A 215 -8.40 -34.61 -5.18
CA GLU A 215 -9.07 -33.32 -5.00
C GLU A 215 -8.06 -32.20 -4.76
N LYS A 216 -8.39 -30.98 -5.19
CA LYS A 216 -7.62 -29.76 -4.93
C LYS A 216 -8.51 -28.67 -4.34
N TYR A 217 -7.96 -27.96 -3.35
CA TYR A 217 -8.61 -26.81 -2.76
C TYR A 217 -8.65 -25.63 -3.74
N CYS A 218 -9.83 -25.05 -3.95
CA CYS A 218 -10.02 -23.85 -4.74
C CYS A 218 -10.18 -22.63 -3.83
N GLY A 219 -9.19 -21.73 -3.85
CA GLY A 219 -9.23 -20.51 -3.06
C GLY A 219 -10.31 -19.49 -3.45
N ARG A 220 -11.01 -19.67 -4.59
CA ARG A 220 -12.11 -18.79 -5.01
C ARG A 220 -13.44 -19.14 -4.34
N CYS A 221 -13.83 -20.41 -4.41
CA CYS A 221 -15.09 -20.89 -3.80
C CYS A 221 -14.90 -21.35 -2.35
N GLY A 222 -13.67 -21.63 -1.92
CA GLY A 222 -13.36 -22.12 -0.59
C GLY A 222 -13.67 -23.61 -0.37
N ASP A 223 -13.77 -24.40 -1.44
CA ASP A 223 -14.08 -25.84 -1.39
C ASP A 223 -13.08 -26.68 -2.22
N PHE A 224 -13.13 -28.00 -2.05
CA PHE A 224 -12.31 -28.97 -2.77
C PHE A 224 -13.03 -29.51 -4.00
N HIS A 225 -12.30 -29.65 -5.11
CA HIS A 225 -12.85 -30.16 -6.37
C HIS A 225 -11.91 -31.17 -7.00
N ASP A 226 -12.50 -32.09 -7.76
CA ASP A 226 -11.78 -32.89 -8.75
C ASP A 226 -11.14 -31.94 -9.79
N PRO A 227 -9.80 -31.97 -9.98
CA PRO A 227 -9.10 -31.17 -10.97
C PRO A 227 -9.66 -31.31 -12.39
N LYS A 228 -10.28 -32.45 -12.74
CA LYS A 228 -10.89 -32.68 -14.06
C LYS A 228 -12.23 -31.96 -14.23
N ARG A 229 -13.05 -31.91 -13.17
CA ARG A 229 -14.37 -31.25 -13.19
C ARG A 229 -14.26 -29.74 -12.97
N GLY A 230 -13.23 -29.30 -12.24
CA GLY A 230 -12.99 -27.90 -11.94
C GLY A 230 -13.96 -27.31 -10.91
N CYS A 231 -13.83 -26.00 -10.68
CA CYS A 231 -14.69 -25.25 -9.77
C CYS A 231 -15.85 -24.64 -10.55
N PHE A 232 -17.06 -25.19 -10.38
CA PHE A 232 -18.28 -24.54 -10.87
C PHE A 232 -18.52 -23.27 -10.05
N ILE A 233 -18.44 -22.10 -10.70
CA ILE A 233 -18.73 -20.81 -10.07
C ILE A 233 -20.21 -20.83 -9.68
N ARG A 234 -20.52 -20.99 -8.40
CA ARG A 234 -21.88 -20.80 -7.89
C ARG A 234 -22.29 -19.37 -8.20
N ILE A 235 -23.55 -19.17 -8.61
CA ILE A 235 -24.14 -17.83 -8.73
C ILE A 235 -23.88 -17.12 -7.39
N LEU A 236 -23.21 -15.97 -7.45
CA LEU A 236 -22.91 -15.19 -6.26
C LEU A 236 -24.25 -14.74 -5.69
N ASN A 237 -24.71 -15.41 -4.63
CA ASN A 237 -25.83 -14.89 -3.85
C ASN A 237 -25.41 -13.50 -3.36
N PRO A 238 -26.08 -12.42 -3.78
CA PRO A 238 -25.72 -11.09 -3.36
C PRO A 238 -25.81 -11.07 -1.83
N LYS A 239 -24.68 -10.82 -1.17
CA LYS A 239 -24.68 -10.63 0.29
C LYS A 239 -25.67 -9.50 0.56
N ARG A 240 -26.60 -9.71 1.50
CA ARG A 240 -27.55 -8.68 1.94
C ARG A 240 -26.72 -7.44 2.30
N GLN A 241 -26.75 -6.42 1.44
CA GLN A 241 -25.98 -5.20 1.67
C GLN A 241 -26.65 -4.48 2.84
N LEU A 242 -25.87 -4.21 3.88
CA LEU A 242 -26.32 -3.29 4.91
C LEU A 242 -26.55 -1.91 4.27
N PRO A 243 -27.51 -1.12 4.78
CA PRO A 243 -27.71 0.23 4.28
C PRO A 243 -26.40 1.02 4.36
N TYR A 244 -26.14 1.83 3.35
CA TYR A 244 -24.95 2.66 3.26
C TYR A 244 -25.31 4.04 2.73
N ARG A 245 -24.42 5.00 2.97
CA ARG A 245 -24.57 6.36 2.45
C ARG A 245 -23.57 6.61 1.31
N LEU A 246 -24.00 7.43 0.39
CA LEU A 246 -23.23 8.04 -0.69
C LEU A 246 -22.99 9.51 -0.32
N ILE A 247 -21.78 10.00 -0.55
CA ILE A 247 -21.43 11.41 -0.45
C ILE A 247 -20.78 11.81 -1.77
N SER A 248 -21.37 12.69 -2.55
CA SER A 248 -20.67 13.33 -3.68
C SER A 248 -20.09 14.66 -3.20
N PHE A 249 -18.79 14.89 -3.40
CA PHE A 249 -18.14 16.13 -2.99
C PHE A 249 -17.21 16.68 -4.07
N ASP A 250 -16.96 17.98 -3.98
CA ASP A 250 -16.09 18.75 -4.88
C ASP A 250 -15.35 19.81 -4.06
N LEU A 251 -14.06 20.03 -4.36
CA LEU A 251 -13.24 21.05 -3.73
C LEU A 251 -12.97 22.19 -4.71
N GLU A 252 -13.21 23.42 -4.27
CA GLU A 252 -12.64 24.59 -4.90
C GLU A 252 -11.41 25.05 -4.10
N THR A 253 -10.34 25.39 -4.81
CA THR A 253 -9.04 25.73 -4.21
C THR A 253 -8.59 27.12 -4.62
N THR A 254 -7.97 27.85 -3.70
CA THR A 254 -7.19 29.03 -4.01
C THR A 254 -5.75 28.65 -4.39
N GLN A 255 -5.12 29.47 -5.23
CA GLN A 255 -3.71 29.37 -5.62
C GLN A 255 -2.91 30.61 -5.18
N TYR A 256 -3.32 31.23 -4.08
CA TYR A 256 -2.74 32.48 -3.59
C TYR A 256 -1.29 32.30 -3.08
N LYS A 257 -0.99 31.17 -2.42
CA LYS A 257 0.33 30.91 -1.82
C LYS A 257 1.30 30.27 -2.83
N LYS A 258 2.54 30.76 -2.88
CA LYS A 258 3.64 30.15 -3.66
C LYS A 258 4.25 28.97 -2.90
N VAL A 259 4.70 27.93 -3.61
CA VAL A 259 5.30 26.72 -3.02
C VAL A 259 6.61 27.03 -2.31
N ASN A 260 7.49 27.83 -2.93
CA ASN A 260 8.73 28.33 -2.34
C ASN A 260 9.28 29.51 -3.16
N SER A 261 10.26 30.23 -2.62
CA SER A 261 10.92 31.37 -3.27
C SER A 261 11.71 30.97 -4.54
N VAL A 262 11.98 29.67 -4.73
CA VAL A 262 12.86 29.11 -5.78
C VAL A 262 12.07 28.69 -7.03
N SER A 263 10.75 28.52 -6.93
CA SER A 263 9.87 28.17 -8.05
C SER A 263 8.64 29.08 -8.04
N PRO A 264 8.78 30.36 -8.46
CA PRO A 264 7.74 31.37 -8.33
C PRO A 264 6.45 31.03 -9.09
N ASP A 265 6.52 30.16 -10.10
CA ASP A 265 5.40 29.74 -10.93
C ASP A 265 4.56 28.62 -10.30
N LYS A 266 5.09 27.93 -9.29
CA LYS A 266 4.36 26.84 -8.60
C LYS A 266 3.57 27.41 -7.43
N ARG A 267 2.25 27.25 -7.49
CA ARG A 267 1.31 27.68 -6.46
C ARG A 267 0.75 26.47 -5.70
N ILE A 268 0.45 26.67 -4.42
CA ILE A 268 -0.17 25.67 -3.56
C ILE A 268 -1.67 25.74 -3.77
N HIS A 269 -2.28 24.58 -4.05
CA HIS A 269 -3.73 24.44 -4.02
C HIS A 269 -4.20 24.26 -2.57
N GLU A 270 -4.89 25.27 -2.04
CA GLU A 270 -5.46 25.25 -0.70
C GLU A 270 -6.99 25.28 -0.80
N PRO A 271 -7.71 24.26 -0.30
CA PRO A 271 -9.17 24.26 -0.33
C PRO A 271 -9.75 25.41 0.48
N ASN A 272 -10.54 26.25 -0.17
CA ASN A 272 -11.22 27.37 0.47
C ASN A 272 -12.74 27.22 0.44
N PHE A 273 -13.25 26.29 -0.37
CA PHE A 273 -14.66 25.92 -0.42
C PHE A 273 -14.82 24.44 -0.76
N ILE A 274 -15.72 23.76 -0.07
CA ILE A 274 -16.04 22.35 -0.26
C ILE A 274 -17.55 22.21 -0.27
N ALA A 275 -18.11 21.58 -1.30
CA ALA A 275 -19.51 21.20 -1.32
C ALA A 275 -19.63 19.68 -1.19
N ALA A 276 -20.53 19.22 -0.31
CA ALA A 276 -20.82 17.81 -0.11
C ALA A 276 -22.33 17.54 -0.11
N LYS A 277 -22.76 16.59 -0.94
CA LYS A 277 -24.16 16.15 -1.03
C LYS A 277 -24.29 14.70 -0.59
N VAL A 278 -25.25 14.41 0.29
CA VAL A 278 -25.42 13.11 0.95
C VAL A 278 -26.69 12.42 0.46
N ALA A 279 -26.63 11.14 0.10
CA ALA A 279 -27.82 10.34 -0.20
C ALA A 279 -27.61 8.88 0.19
N CYS A 280 -28.68 8.10 0.37
CA CYS A 280 -28.60 6.64 0.48
C CYS A 280 -29.39 6.02 -0.68
N PRO A 281 -29.18 4.73 -1.01
CA PRO A 281 -29.94 4.05 -2.06
C PRO A 281 -31.45 4.21 -1.91
N ASP A 282 -31.98 4.06 -0.69
CA ASP A 282 -33.43 4.21 -0.44
C ASP A 282 -33.93 5.62 -0.74
N CYS A 283 -33.17 6.67 -0.37
CA CYS A 283 -33.52 8.05 -0.72
C CYS A 283 -33.45 8.29 -2.23
N ILE A 284 -32.56 7.61 -2.95
CA ILE A 284 -32.44 7.74 -4.40
C ILE A 284 -33.63 7.08 -5.08
N ILE A 285 -33.91 5.83 -4.73
CA ILE A 285 -35.00 5.01 -5.29
C ILE A 285 -36.37 5.69 -5.07
N ASN A 286 -36.61 6.23 -3.88
CA ASN A 286 -37.88 6.87 -3.55
C ASN A 286 -37.94 8.36 -3.92
N GLY A 287 -36.92 8.91 -4.60
CA GLY A 287 -36.88 10.33 -4.99
C GLY A 287 -36.63 11.34 -3.85
N GLU A 288 -36.58 10.88 -2.60
CA GLU A 288 -36.36 11.69 -1.39
C GLU A 288 -35.00 12.40 -1.33
N TRP A 289 -34.04 12.02 -2.18
CA TRP A 289 -32.74 12.68 -2.31
C TRP A 289 -32.83 14.14 -2.76
N ARG A 290 -33.94 14.54 -3.41
CA ARG A 290 -34.20 15.92 -3.82
C ARG A 290 -34.72 16.80 -2.67
N LYS A 291 -35.22 16.19 -1.60
CA LYS A 291 -35.80 16.91 -0.45
C LYS A 291 -34.73 17.22 0.60
N SER A 292 -34.91 18.35 1.29
CA SER A 292 -34.07 18.74 2.43
C SER A 292 -34.29 17.80 3.61
N LEU A 293 -33.21 17.39 4.26
CA LEU A 293 -33.26 16.52 5.44
C LEU A 293 -33.67 17.28 6.72
N LYS A 294 -33.82 18.61 6.68
CA LYS A 294 -34.32 19.40 7.82
C LYS A 294 -35.75 19.04 8.22
N LYS A 295 -36.58 18.64 7.25
CA LYS A 295 -37.98 18.25 7.46
C LYS A 295 -38.19 16.73 7.47
N TYR A 296 -37.21 15.96 7.00
CA TYR A 296 -37.30 14.52 6.84
C TYR A 296 -36.02 13.86 7.37
N ASN A 297 -36.12 13.13 8.48
CA ASN A 297 -34.96 12.52 9.13
C ASN A 297 -34.66 11.13 8.55
N CYS A 298 -33.69 11.04 7.64
CA CYS A 298 -33.20 9.75 7.15
C CYS A 298 -32.10 9.21 8.09
N LYS A 299 -32.35 8.06 8.74
CA LYS A 299 -31.39 7.42 9.65
C LYS A 299 -30.02 7.16 9.01
N VAL A 300 -30.00 6.86 7.71
CA VAL A 300 -28.76 6.59 6.95
C VAL A 300 -28.07 7.90 6.56
N CYS A 301 -28.78 8.86 5.95
CA CYS A 301 -28.16 10.10 5.46
C CYS A 301 -27.77 11.06 6.59
N GLY A 302 -28.46 11.03 7.73
CA GLY A 302 -28.30 12.01 8.81
C GLY A 302 -29.19 13.24 8.59
N GLN A 303 -28.70 14.40 9.02
CA GLN A 303 -29.53 15.61 9.17
C GLN A 303 -29.50 16.58 7.99
N ASN A 304 -28.48 16.52 7.13
CA ASN A 304 -28.26 17.55 6.09
C ASN A 304 -27.95 16.88 4.74
N ARG A 305 -28.66 17.30 3.70
CA ARG A 305 -28.54 16.82 2.32
C ARG A 305 -27.38 17.49 1.61
N LEU A 306 -27.30 18.81 1.72
CA LEU A 306 -26.26 19.64 1.09
C LEU A 306 -25.56 20.45 2.17
N ILE A 307 -24.28 20.17 2.38
CA ILE A 307 -23.43 20.82 3.37
C ILE A 307 -22.26 21.45 2.64
N THR A 308 -21.91 22.67 3.04
CA THR A 308 -20.70 23.33 2.54
C THR A 308 -19.74 23.63 3.68
N PHE A 309 -18.45 23.60 3.38
CA PHE A 309 -17.37 24.01 4.28
C PHE A 309 -16.63 25.13 3.56
N SER A 310 -16.58 26.32 4.15
CA SER A 310 -16.03 27.50 3.47
C SER A 310 -15.40 28.48 4.44
N GLN A 311 -14.46 29.28 3.94
CA GLN A 311 -13.82 30.33 4.75
C GLN A 311 -14.74 31.51 5.03
N GLN A 312 -15.78 31.70 4.20
CA GLN A 312 -16.72 32.82 4.29
C GLN A 312 -18.16 32.34 4.06
N PRO A 313 -19.16 32.98 4.68
CA PRO A 313 -20.56 32.69 4.44
C PRO A 313 -21.01 33.21 3.08
N PHE A 314 -22.07 32.60 2.53
CA PHE A 314 -22.73 33.03 1.30
C PHE A 314 -24.25 32.96 1.45
N ASN A 315 -25.00 33.76 0.71
CA ASN A 315 -26.45 33.89 0.87
C ASN A 315 -27.27 33.60 -0.40
N LYS A 316 -26.64 33.61 -1.59
CA LYS A 316 -27.35 33.44 -2.87
C LYS A 316 -27.70 31.98 -3.20
N THR A 317 -27.06 31.02 -2.54
CA THR A 317 -27.27 29.59 -2.80
C THR A 317 -27.86 28.92 -1.58
N ARG A 318 -29.01 28.26 -1.76
CA ARG A 318 -29.67 27.52 -0.67
C ARG A 318 -28.95 26.21 -0.39
N VAL A 319 -28.47 26.05 0.84
CA VAL A 319 -27.88 24.81 1.34
C VAL A 319 -28.50 24.44 2.69
N ASP A 320 -28.42 23.17 3.09
CA ASP A 320 -28.95 22.76 4.40
C ASP A 320 -28.07 23.29 5.54
N LYS A 321 -26.75 23.24 5.38
CA LYS A 321 -25.81 23.74 6.39
C LYS A 321 -24.56 24.34 5.75
N GLN A 322 -24.19 25.53 6.23
CA GLN A 322 -22.88 26.13 5.98
C GLN A 322 -22.02 25.95 7.22
N VAL A 323 -20.82 25.37 7.07
CA VAL A 323 -19.79 25.30 8.11
C VAL A 323 -18.73 26.32 7.74
N ILE A 324 -18.68 27.41 8.51
CA ILE A 324 -17.70 28.47 8.29
C ILE A 324 -16.49 28.18 9.18
N ASP A 325 -15.35 27.91 8.55
CA ASP A 325 -14.11 27.57 9.24
C ASP A 325 -12.90 28.16 8.48
N LYS A 326 -11.85 28.54 9.21
CA LYS A 326 -10.60 29.01 8.61
C LYS A 326 -9.92 27.91 7.79
N ASP A 327 -10.14 26.65 8.18
CA ASP A 327 -9.65 25.45 7.50
C ASP A 327 -10.84 24.56 7.07
N PRO A 328 -11.45 24.83 5.90
CA PRO A 328 -12.58 24.05 5.39
C PRO A 328 -12.26 22.58 5.22
N LEU A 329 -11.03 22.24 4.84
CA LEU A 329 -10.60 20.86 4.60
C LEU A 329 -10.60 20.05 5.90
N LYS A 330 -10.02 20.59 6.96
CA LYS A 330 -10.07 19.99 8.30
C LYS A 330 -11.49 19.86 8.81
N ALA A 331 -12.32 20.89 8.63
CA ALA A 331 -13.72 20.85 9.03
C ALA A 331 -14.52 19.75 8.29
N PHE A 332 -14.24 19.57 6.99
CA PHE A 332 -14.83 18.52 6.16
C PHE A 332 -14.40 17.12 6.59
N VAL A 333 -13.10 16.90 6.81
CA VAL A 333 -12.56 15.61 7.28
C VAL A 333 -13.11 15.28 8.67
N HIS A 334 -13.14 16.24 9.58
CA HIS A 334 -13.73 16.06 10.91
C HIS A 334 -15.24 15.73 10.83
N TRP A 335 -15.99 16.36 9.92
CA TRP A 335 -17.40 16.00 9.71
C TRP A 335 -17.56 14.56 9.22
N LEU A 336 -16.77 14.15 8.22
CA LEU A 336 -16.77 12.77 7.71
C LEU A 336 -16.46 11.74 8.79
N LEU A 337 -15.49 12.03 9.66
CA LEU A 337 -14.99 11.09 10.66
C LEU A 337 -15.88 11.00 11.91
N TYR A 338 -16.53 12.10 12.32
CA TYR A 338 -17.14 12.18 13.66
C TYR A 338 -18.60 12.64 13.69
N LYS A 339 -19.15 13.20 12.61
CA LYS A 339 -20.48 13.83 12.65
C LYS A 339 -21.58 13.08 11.89
N LEU A 340 -21.22 12.12 11.05
CA LEU A 340 -22.18 11.24 10.37
C LEU A 340 -22.70 10.13 11.31
N PRO A 341 -23.91 9.58 11.09
CA PRO A 341 -24.38 8.42 11.84
C PRO A 341 -23.40 7.23 11.78
N LYS A 342 -23.05 6.68 12.96
CA LYS A 342 -21.93 5.73 13.12
C LYS A 342 -22.22 4.31 12.63
N ASP A 343 -23.49 3.97 12.39
CA ASP A 343 -23.92 2.60 12.07
C ASP A 343 -23.86 2.26 10.57
N TYR A 344 -23.61 3.25 9.71
CA TYR A 344 -23.67 3.09 8.27
C TYR A 344 -22.35 3.45 7.59
N ASP A 345 -21.89 2.55 6.72
CA ASP A 345 -20.72 2.79 5.88
C ASP A 345 -20.97 3.96 4.91
N THR A 346 -19.89 4.64 4.57
CA THR A 346 -19.88 5.82 3.72
C THR A 346 -19.05 5.58 2.48
N VAL A 347 -19.62 5.81 1.31
CA VAL A 347 -18.90 5.84 0.04
C VAL A 347 -18.89 7.27 -0.49
N ALA A 348 -17.72 7.91 -0.44
CA ALA A 348 -17.51 9.28 -0.86
C ALA A 348 -16.95 9.32 -2.30
N TYR A 349 -17.66 9.98 -3.21
CA TYR A 349 -17.27 10.17 -4.58
C TYR A 349 -16.84 11.62 -4.84
N SER A 350 -15.73 11.77 -5.52
CA SER A 350 -15.36 12.99 -6.25
C SER A 350 -15.14 12.62 -7.71
N HIS A 351 -15.42 13.54 -8.63
CA HIS A 351 -15.31 13.25 -10.06
C HIS A 351 -13.95 13.69 -10.58
N PHE A 352 -13.16 12.74 -11.09
CA PHE A 352 -11.74 12.95 -11.41
C PHE A 352 -10.85 13.27 -10.20
N GLY A 353 -11.39 13.12 -8.99
CA GLY A 353 -10.70 13.48 -7.76
C GLY A 353 -9.50 12.58 -7.42
N GLY A 354 -9.36 11.43 -8.07
CA GLY A 354 -8.21 10.52 -7.91
C GLY A 354 -6.85 11.16 -8.25
N ARG A 355 -6.84 12.31 -8.93
CA ARG A 355 -5.65 13.12 -9.22
C ARG A 355 -5.67 14.50 -8.55
N PHE A 356 -6.75 14.85 -7.86
CA PHE A 356 -6.97 16.19 -7.30
C PHE A 356 -7.62 16.12 -5.91
N ASP A 357 -8.95 16.10 -5.82
CA ASP A 357 -9.70 16.22 -4.56
C ASP A 357 -9.29 15.17 -3.52
N MET A 358 -9.21 13.90 -3.94
CA MET A 358 -8.86 12.79 -3.06
C MET A 358 -7.41 12.89 -2.57
N VAL A 359 -6.51 13.45 -3.38
CA VAL A 359 -5.10 13.65 -2.99
C VAL A 359 -5.01 14.68 -1.86
N ILE A 360 -5.78 15.77 -1.98
CA ILE A 360 -5.84 16.82 -0.96
C ILE A 360 -6.46 16.29 0.34
N VAL A 361 -7.57 15.56 0.24
CA VAL A 361 -8.19 14.89 1.40
C VAL A 361 -7.25 13.87 2.04
N ALA A 362 -6.51 13.09 1.24
CA ALA A 362 -5.52 12.15 1.76
C ALA A 362 -4.44 12.88 2.57
N SER A 363 -3.92 14.01 2.08
CA SER A 363 -2.95 14.83 2.81
C SER A 363 -3.48 15.28 4.17
N GLN A 364 -4.74 15.73 4.25
CA GLN A 364 -5.36 16.11 5.52
C GLN A 364 -5.48 14.92 6.48
N LEU A 365 -5.94 13.76 5.99
CA LEU A 365 -6.03 12.54 6.81
C LEU A 365 -4.67 12.14 7.40
N TYR A 366 -3.60 12.22 6.61
CA TYR A 366 -2.24 11.95 7.09
C TYR A 366 -1.80 12.94 8.17
N SER A 367 -2.14 14.23 8.03
CA SER A 367 -1.84 15.24 9.05
C SER A 367 -2.59 14.99 10.37
N GLU A 368 -3.74 14.32 10.32
CA GLU A 368 -4.51 13.87 11.48
C GLU A 368 -4.06 12.50 12.03
N GLY A 369 -2.96 11.93 11.52
CA GLY A 369 -2.43 10.64 11.94
C GLY A 369 -3.23 9.43 11.44
N ILE A 370 -4.09 9.63 10.43
CA ILE A 370 -4.90 8.57 9.83
C ILE A 370 -4.17 8.05 8.58
N ASN A 371 -3.84 6.76 8.59
CA ASN A 371 -3.25 6.08 7.44
C ASN A 371 -4.31 5.19 6.75
N PRO A 372 -4.95 5.66 5.66
CA PRO A 372 -5.96 4.89 4.95
C PRO A 372 -5.34 3.78 4.08
N GLN A 373 -6.12 2.73 3.81
CA GLN A 373 -5.77 1.73 2.80
C GLN A 373 -5.99 2.32 1.41
N VAL A 374 -4.95 2.42 0.60
CA VAL A 374 -5.03 3.02 -0.74
C VAL A 374 -4.91 1.98 -1.85
N LEU A 375 -5.68 2.17 -2.90
CA LEU A 375 -5.55 1.47 -4.18
C LEU A 375 -5.16 2.51 -5.24
N MET A 376 -4.01 2.31 -5.88
CA MET A 376 -3.47 3.23 -6.89
C MET A 376 -3.07 2.50 -8.16
N LYS A 377 -3.07 3.22 -9.28
CA LYS A 377 -2.39 2.81 -10.52
C LYS A 377 -1.58 4.01 -11.03
N GLY A 378 -0.25 3.90 -10.94
CA GLY A 378 0.64 5.04 -11.13
C GLY A 378 0.31 6.17 -10.14
N ASN A 379 0.22 7.40 -10.64
CA ASN A 379 -0.06 8.59 -9.82
C ASN A 379 -1.55 8.86 -9.58
N LYS A 380 -2.45 7.93 -9.94
CA LYS A 380 -3.90 8.08 -9.75
C LYS A 380 -4.36 7.21 -8.57
N LEU A 381 -5.04 7.84 -7.61
CA LEU A 381 -5.80 7.17 -6.54
C LEU A 381 -7.13 6.66 -7.11
N TYR A 382 -7.39 5.36 -6.96
CA TYR A 382 -8.65 4.73 -7.36
C TYR A 382 -9.60 4.63 -6.19
N GLU A 383 -9.07 4.22 -5.04
CA GLU A 383 -9.82 4.04 -3.81
C GLU A 383 -8.95 4.39 -2.60
N MET A 384 -9.56 5.01 -1.59
CA MET A 384 -8.94 5.23 -0.28
C MET A 384 -9.94 4.83 0.80
N LYS A 385 -9.55 3.88 1.67
CA LYS A 385 -10.45 3.29 2.66
C LYS A 385 -9.95 3.53 4.08
N ILE A 386 -10.82 4.13 4.88
CA ILE A 386 -10.66 4.30 6.33
C ILE A 386 -11.53 3.23 6.99
N MET A 387 -10.87 2.30 7.68
CA MET A 387 -11.57 1.28 8.47
C MET A 387 -12.12 1.87 9.76
N LYS A 388 -13.28 1.37 10.21
CA LYS A 388 -13.86 1.72 11.50
C LYS A 388 -12.84 1.55 12.63
N ARG A 389 -12.73 2.57 13.49
CA ARG A 389 -11.95 2.55 14.74
C ARG A 389 -12.86 2.91 15.92
N PRO A 390 -12.47 2.59 17.17
CA PRO A 390 -13.13 3.17 18.34
C PRO A 390 -13.20 4.70 18.20
N ASN A 391 -14.40 5.26 18.37
CA ASN A 391 -14.73 6.69 18.24
C ASN A 391 -14.91 7.27 16.82
N TYR A 392 -14.68 6.51 15.74
CA TYR A 392 -14.94 6.97 14.38
C TYR A 392 -16.34 6.56 13.91
N ASN A 393 -16.81 7.20 12.85
CA ASN A 393 -17.90 6.67 12.03
C ASN A 393 -17.51 5.30 11.45
N SER A 394 -18.49 4.58 10.89
CA SER A 394 -18.24 3.32 10.20
C SER A 394 -17.26 3.50 9.02
N ASN A 395 -17.02 2.45 8.24
CA ASN A 395 -16.02 2.50 7.17
C ASN A 395 -16.32 3.67 6.21
N ILE A 396 -15.29 4.43 5.85
CA ILE A 396 -15.36 5.51 4.86
C ILE A 396 -14.51 5.09 3.67
N ILE A 397 -15.10 5.08 2.48
CA ILE A 397 -14.49 4.62 1.24
C ILE A 397 -14.57 5.76 0.23
N PHE A 398 -13.45 6.38 -0.07
CA PHE A 398 -13.36 7.37 -1.14
C PHE A 398 -13.12 6.68 -2.47
N ARG A 399 -13.82 7.11 -3.51
CA ARG A 399 -13.71 6.59 -4.88
C ARG A 399 -13.75 7.72 -5.90
N ASP A 400 -13.02 7.54 -6.99
CA ASP A 400 -13.12 8.42 -8.15
C ASP A 400 -14.28 7.96 -9.05
N SER A 401 -15.32 8.78 -9.19
CA SER A 401 -16.48 8.46 -10.02
C SER A 401 -16.14 8.40 -11.51
N PHE A 402 -15.02 8.99 -11.95
CA PHE A 402 -14.52 8.86 -13.33
C PHE A 402 -14.22 7.40 -13.70
N ASN A 403 -13.89 6.54 -12.73
CA ASN A 403 -13.67 5.12 -12.98
C ASN A 403 -14.97 4.37 -13.32
N LEU A 404 -16.13 4.95 -13.00
CA LEU A 404 -17.46 4.44 -13.34
C LEU A 404 -18.01 5.13 -14.59
N MET A 405 -17.74 6.43 -14.73
CA MET A 405 -18.23 7.30 -15.80
C MET A 405 -17.03 8.05 -16.41
N PRO A 406 -16.29 7.44 -17.35
CA PRO A 406 -15.02 7.96 -17.86
C PRO A 406 -15.22 9.08 -18.90
N MET A 407 -15.87 10.17 -18.50
CA MET A 407 -16.10 11.37 -19.30
C MET A 407 -15.99 12.62 -18.42
N ALA A 408 -15.90 13.80 -19.02
CA ALA A 408 -15.87 15.05 -18.28
C ALA A 408 -17.22 15.33 -17.61
N LEU A 409 -17.22 16.06 -16.49
CA LEU A 409 -18.43 16.40 -15.74
C LEU A 409 -19.50 17.08 -16.62
N ALA A 410 -19.09 18.01 -17.48
CA ALA A 410 -19.99 18.71 -18.41
C ALA A 410 -20.63 17.75 -19.45
N ALA A 411 -19.93 16.68 -19.84
CA ALA A 411 -20.46 15.70 -20.78
C ALA A 411 -21.52 14.78 -20.15
N LEU A 412 -21.61 14.69 -18.81
CA LEU A 412 -22.63 13.89 -18.15
C LEU A 412 -24.05 14.43 -18.41
N VAL A 413 -24.20 15.76 -18.54
CA VAL A 413 -25.49 16.42 -18.75
C VAL A 413 -26.16 15.95 -20.04
N PRO A 414 -25.55 16.12 -21.24
CA PRO A 414 -26.14 15.64 -22.48
C PRO A 414 -26.16 14.11 -22.56
N THR A 415 -25.15 13.41 -22.04
CA THR A 415 -25.07 11.94 -22.15
C THR A 415 -26.20 11.22 -21.41
N PHE A 416 -26.61 11.75 -20.25
CA PHE A 416 -27.67 11.17 -19.44
C PHE A 416 -28.99 11.95 -19.50
N GLY A 417 -29.09 12.98 -20.35
CA GLY A 417 -30.28 13.82 -20.44
C GLY A 417 -30.65 14.47 -19.10
N LEU A 418 -29.65 14.95 -18.35
CA LEU A 418 -29.89 15.54 -17.04
C LEU A 418 -30.48 16.94 -17.19
N ASP A 419 -31.59 17.19 -16.51
CA ASP A 419 -32.20 18.51 -16.38
C ASP A 419 -31.47 19.34 -15.31
N ILE A 420 -30.31 19.88 -15.69
CA ILE A 420 -29.49 20.77 -14.87
C ILE A 420 -28.87 21.88 -15.73
N ASP A 421 -28.68 23.06 -15.14
CA ASP A 421 -28.02 24.19 -15.79
C ASP A 421 -26.55 23.87 -16.09
N ASP A 422 -26.05 24.44 -17.20
CA ASP A 422 -24.65 24.35 -17.56
C ASP A 422 -23.74 25.02 -16.53
N LYS A 423 -22.57 24.41 -16.28
CA LYS A 423 -21.58 24.95 -15.35
C LYS A 423 -20.99 26.24 -15.94
N PRO A 424 -21.14 27.41 -15.28
CA PRO A 424 -20.55 28.66 -15.78
C PRO A 424 -19.02 28.63 -15.69
N PHE A 425 -18.36 29.56 -16.38
CA PHE A 425 -16.92 29.76 -16.24
C PHE A 425 -16.58 30.26 -14.84
N PHE A 426 -15.54 29.69 -14.24
CA PHE A 426 -15.09 30.05 -12.90
C PHE A 426 -13.77 30.84 -12.96
N PRO A 427 -13.68 32.02 -12.31
CA PRO A 427 -12.48 32.86 -12.34
C PRO A 427 -11.44 32.35 -11.33
N HIS A 428 -10.72 31.29 -11.71
CA HIS A 428 -9.77 30.59 -10.86
C HIS A 428 -8.74 31.48 -10.17
N LEU A 429 -8.19 32.50 -10.84
CA LEU A 429 -7.15 33.37 -10.24
C LEU A 429 -7.73 34.49 -9.36
N ALA A 430 -9.02 34.81 -9.52
CA ALA A 430 -9.72 35.74 -8.64
C ALA A 430 -10.14 35.09 -7.30
N ASN A 431 -10.07 33.76 -7.21
CA ASN A 431 -10.34 33.01 -5.98
C ASN A 431 -9.18 33.17 -4.97
N ARG A 432 -9.12 34.33 -4.30
CA ARG A 432 -8.10 34.67 -3.30
C ARG A 432 -8.71 35.41 -2.10
N PRO A 433 -8.13 35.29 -0.89
CA PRO A 433 -8.70 35.86 0.33
C PRO A 433 -9.05 37.35 0.25
N GLU A 434 -8.26 38.14 -0.47
CA GLU A 434 -8.42 39.60 -0.57
C GLU A 434 -9.72 39.99 -1.30
N ASN A 435 -10.24 39.09 -2.13
CA ASN A 435 -11.42 39.29 -2.97
C ASN A 435 -12.72 38.81 -2.30
N TYR A 436 -12.65 37.99 -1.24
CA TYR A 436 -13.84 37.38 -0.66
C TYR A 436 -14.80 38.44 -0.07
N GLY A 437 -16.10 38.27 -0.33
CA GLY A 437 -17.15 39.18 0.13
C GLY A 437 -17.18 40.54 -0.58
N LYS A 438 -16.29 40.78 -1.57
CA LYS A 438 -16.22 42.04 -2.31
C LYS A 438 -16.81 41.88 -3.71
N LYS A 439 -17.36 42.98 -4.24
CA LYS A 439 -17.59 43.09 -5.69
C LYS A 439 -16.26 43.38 -6.35
N ILE A 440 -15.88 42.54 -7.29
CA ILE A 440 -14.64 42.66 -8.07
C ILE A 440 -14.98 42.73 -9.55
N TYR A 441 -14.15 43.43 -10.31
CA TYR A 441 -14.18 43.39 -11.76
C TYR A 441 -13.19 42.32 -12.22
N LEU A 442 -13.70 41.33 -12.96
CA LEU A 442 -12.93 40.18 -13.41
C LEU A 442 -12.37 40.45 -14.80
N SER A 443 -11.11 40.10 -15.02
CA SER A 443 -10.49 40.14 -16.35
C SER A 443 -10.46 38.75 -17.01
N LYS A 444 -10.12 38.66 -18.30
CA LYS A 444 -10.01 37.35 -18.99
C LYS A 444 -8.91 36.48 -18.39
N GLU A 445 -7.86 37.11 -17.86
CA GLU A 445 -6.76 36.44 -17.16
C GLU A 445 -7.24 35.72 -15.90
N ASP A 446 -8.24 36.26 -15.20
CA ASP A 446 -8.77 35.63 -13.99
C ASP A 446 -9.36 34.23 -14.26
N TYR A 447 -9.84 33.99 -15.48
CA TYR A 447 -10.38 32.72 -15.95
C TYR A 447 -9.32 31.80 -16.58
N MET A 448 -8.05 32.23 -16.63
CA MET A 448 -6.98 31.55 -17.34
C MET A 448 -7.31 31.32 -18.83
N ALA A 449 -7.98 32.30 -19.46
CA ALA A 449 -8.52 32.14 -20.81
C ALA A 449 -7.46 31.74 -21.85
N SER A 450 -6.20 32.15 -21.69
CA SER A 450 -5.10 31.79 -22.61
C SER A 450 -4.76 30.30 -22.61
N GLY A 451 -5.06 29.57 -21.53
CA GLY A 451 -4.85 28.12 -21.41
C GLY A 451 -6.04 27.27 -21.86
N MET A 452 -7.16 27.88 -22.28
CA MET A 452 -8.33 27.14 -22.74
C MET A 452 -8.11 26.55 -24.13
N MET A 453 -8.66 25.35 -24.36
CA MET A 453 -8.70 24.75 -25.70
C MET A 453 -9.49 25.65 -26.67
N PRO A 454 -9.15 25.67 -27.98
CA PRO A 454 -9.74 26.63 -28.93
C PRO A 454 -11.27 26.66 -28.97
N THR A 455 -11.94 25.50 -28.86
CA THR A 455 -13.41 25.41 -28.81
C THR A 455 -13.97 26.08 -27.57
N LYS A 456 -13.46 25.70 -26.39
CA LYS A 456 -13.87 26.26 -25.11
C LYS A 456 -13.52 27.75 -24.97
N ARG A 457 -12.46 28.19 -25.65
CA ARG A 457 -12.09 29.60 -25.72
C ARG A 457 -13.12 30.42 -26.50
N LYS A 458 -13.64 29.90 -27.62
CA LYS A 458 -14.72 30.55 -28.37
C LYS A 458 -16.00 30.65 -27.54
N GLU A 459 -16.35 29.58 -26.81
CA GLU A 459 -17.48 29.59 -25.87
C GLU A 459 -17.28 30.66 -24.78
N PHE A 460 -16.07 30.78 -24.22
CA PHE A 460 -15.73 31.78 -23.21
C PHE A 460 -15.77 33.22 -23.75
N ASP A 461 -15.31 33.45 -24.97
CA ASP A 461 -15.31 34.80 -25.56
C ASP A 461 -16.73 35.25 -25.99
N ALA A 462 -17.66 34.31 -26.18
CA ALA A 462 -19.06 34.58 -26.49
C ALA A 462 -19.94 34.79 -25.24
N TRP A 463 -19.59 34.12 -24.13
CA TRP A 463 -20.18 34.31 -22.80
C TRP A 463 -19.74 35.65 -22.19
#